data_AF-A0AAE0JL00-F1
#
_entry.id   AF-A0AAE0JL00-F1
#
_cell.length_a   1.000
_cell.length_b   1.000
_cell.length_c   1.000
_cell.angle_alpha   90.00
_cell.angle_beta   90.00
_cell.angle_gamma   90.00
#
_symmetry.space_group_name_H-M   'P 1'
#
loop_
_entity.id
_entity.type
_entity.pdbx_description
1 polymer ?
#
loop_
_entity_poly.entity_id
_entity_poly.type
_entity_poly.pdbx_seq_one_letter_code
_entity_poly.pdbx_strand_id
1 'polypeptide(L)'
;MDLDPPTNPSSSTPKTPKSQTLSQTTIRSPPFSYAHLSLVTPSSSSQLDTLTARHYLTAALRQFLGDTGASMAIDMLLVKGAECWVRVPREDLAGFAAAVTAYPGHKVGGGEEEEMLMRVVGCGDWLGALVGREGEGEVWG
;
A
#
# COMPACT_ATOMS: atom_id res chain seq x y z
N MET A 1 29.96 63.61 -39.02
CA MET A 1 28.49 63.43 -38.99
C MET A 1 28.29 62.02 -38.49
N ASP A 2 28.20 61.87 -37.18
CA ASP A 2 28.04 60.58 -36.51
C ASP A 2 26.57 60.43 -36.12
N LEU A 3 25.98 59.31 -36.53
CA LEU A 3 24.58 58.93 -36.30
C LEU A 3 24.53 58.07 -35.02
N ASP A 4 23.87 58.55 -33.97
CA ASP A 4 23.53 57.71 -32.80
C ASP A 4 22.33 56.78 -33.12
N PRO A 5 22.32 55.51 -32.65
CA PRO A 5 21.19 54.60 -32.81
C PRO A 5 20.12 54.78 -31.71
N PRO A 6 18.87 54.30 -31.93
CA PRO A 6 17.76 54.57 -31.02
C PRO A 6 17.78 53.68 -29.77
N THR A 7 17.42 54.26 -28.62
CA THR A 7 17.23 53.57 -27.33
C THR A 7 15.90 52.83 -27.32
N ASN A 8 15.91 51.51 -27.08
CA ASN A 8 14.73 50.65 -27.00
C ASN A 8 14.17 50.63 -25.56
N PRO A 9 12.88 50.89 -25.30
CA PRO A 9 12.34 50.89 -23.93
C PRO A 9 12.11 49.45 -23.42
N SER A 10 12.69 49.11 -22.28
CA SER A 10 12.46 47.83 -21.60
C SER A 10 11.00 47.73 -21.12
N SER A 11 10.21 46.83 -21.70
CA SER A 11 8.88 46.50 -21.21
C SER A 11 8.99 45.66 -19.93
N SER A 12 8.48 46.19 -18.82
CA SER A 12 8.33 45.42 -17.58
C SER A 12 7.03 44.61 -17.63
N THR A 13 7.15 43.28 -17.48
CA THR A 13 5.99 42.37 -17.40
C THR A 13 5.43 42.33 -15.97
N PRO A 14 4.11 42.36 -15.78
CA PRO A 14 3.49 42.34 -14.45
C PRO A 14 3.62 40.95 -13.81
N LYS A 15 4.17 40.91 -12.59
CA LYS A 15 4.31 39.69 -11.79
C LYS A 15 2.95 39.30 -11.18
N THR A 16 2.50 38.09 -11.47
CA THR A 16 1.30 37.51 -10.86
C THR A 16 1.49 37.28 -9.35
N PRO A 17 0.45 37.50 -8.52
CA PRO A 17 0.56 37.35 -7.08
C PRO A 17 0.75 35.88 -6.69
N LYS A 18 1.77 35.62 -5.87
CA LYS A 18 2.07 34.29 -5.32
C LYS A 18 0.94 33.88 -4.39
N SER A 19 0.28 32.75 -4.68
CA SER A 19 -0.62 32.09 -3.75
C SER A 19 0.15 31.75 -2.47
N GLN A 20 -0.28 32.28 -1.33
CA GLN A 20 0.34 32.01 -0.03
C GLN A 20 -0.54 31.03 0.73
N THR A 21 -0.05 29.80 0.89
CA THR A 21 -0.67 28.78 1.73
C THR A 21 -0.56 29.22 3.20
N LEU A 22 -1.69 29.65 3.78
CA LEU A 22 -1.73 30.21 5.14
C LEU A 22 -1.47 29.19 6.24
N SER A 23 -1.78 27.91 6.00
CA SER A 23 -1.43 26.79 6.89
C SER A 23 -1.55 25.47 6.12
N GLN A 24 -0.54 24.61 6.23
CA GLN A 24 -0.57 23.24 5.73
C GLN A 24 -0.46 22.29 6.91
N THR A 25 -1.56 21.64 7.25
CA THR A 25 -1.59 20.59 8.27
C THR A 25 -1.52 19.24 7.56
N THR A 26 -0.39 18.56 7.69
CA THR A 26 -0.28 17.14 7.34
C THR A 26 -0.47 16.31 8.60
N ILE A 27 -1.19 15.19 8.48
CA ILE A 27 -1.19 14.16 9.53
C ILE A 27 0.24 13.63 9.62
N ARG A 28 0.95 13.99 10.70
CA ARG A 28 2.36 13.61 10.90
C ARG A 28 2.53 12.15 11.31
N SER A 29 1.50 11.56 11.92
CA SER A 29 1.51 10.20 12.44
C SER A 29 0.16 9.54 12.16
N PRO A 30 -0.02 8.92 10.97
CA PRO A 30 -1.24 8.17 10.71
C PRO A 30 -1.33 7.00 11.71
N PRO A 31 -2.52 6.69 12.23
CA PRO A 31 -2.70 5.59 13.19
C PRO A 31 -2.57 4.20 12.55
N PHE A 32 -2.66 4.14 11.22
CA PHE A 32 -2.67 2.91 10.46
C PHE A 32 -1.62 2.93 9.35
N SER A 33 -1.17 1.75 8.98
CA SER A 33 -0.40 1.49 7.79
C SER A 33 -1.11 0.44 6.93
N TYR A 34 -0.73 0.40 5.66
CA TYR A 34 -1.36 -0.40 4.63
C TYR A 34 -0.35 -1.35 4.02
N ALA A 35 -0.80 -2.55 3.69
CA ALA A 35 -0.01 -3.54 2.97
C ALA A 35 -0.80 -4.09 1.78
N HIS A 36 -0.10 -4.29 0.68
CA HIS A 36 -0.59 -4.93 -0.53
C HIS A 36 0.07 -6.30 -0.65
N LEU A 37 -0.74 -7.33 -0.80
CA LEU A 37 -0.34 -8.72 -0.81
C LEU A 37 -0.83 -9.40 -2.08
N SER A 38 0.00 -10.25 -2.67
CA SER A 38 -0.37 -11.09 -3.80
C SER A 38 -0.28 -12.57 -3.45
N LEU A 39 -1.23 -13.35 -3.94
CA LEU A 39 -1.23 -14.80 -3.87
C LEU A 39 -0.28 -15.36 -4.93
N VAL A 40 0.68 -16.15 -4.47
CA VAL A 40 1.61 -16.94 -5.28
C VAL A 40 1.11 -18.38 -5.24
N THR A 41 0.51 -18.82 -6.34
CA THR A 41 0.07 -20.20 -6.56
C THR A 41 0.61 -20.68 -7.92
N PRO A 42 0.98 -21.97 -8.05
CA PRO A 42 1.37 -22.53 -9.35
C PRO A 42 0.21 -22.58 -10.35
N SER A 43 -1.06 -22.54 -9.89
CA SER A 43 -2.25 -22.56 -10.74
C SER A 43 -2.86 -21.18 -10.89
N SER A 44 -3.00 -20.70 -12.12
CA SER A 44 -3.47 -19.34 -12.44
C SER A 44 -4.97 -19.09 -12.22
N SER A 45 -5.71 -20.06 -11.69
CA SER A 45 -7.17 -20.00 -11.50
C SER A 45 -7.62 -19.81 -10.05
N SER A 46 -6.70 -19.78 -9.08
CA SER A 46 -7.09 -19.67 -7.68
C SER A 46 -7.53 -18.23 -7.37
N GLN A 47 -8.81 -18.07 -7.05
CA GLN A 47 -9.35 -16.81 -6.56
C GLN A 47 -9.20 -16.75 -5.05
N LEU A 48 -8.64 -15.66 -4.56
CA LEU A 48 -8.53 -15.38 -3.14
C LEU A 48 -9.87 -14.87 -2.62
N ASP A 49 -10.35 -15.46 -1.54
CA ASP A 49 -11.49 -14.96 -0.77
C ASP A 49 -11.01 -14.34 0.55
N THR A 50 -11.82 -13.42 1.07
CA THR A 50 -11.54 -12.69 2.31
C THR A 50 -11.35 -13.61 3.51
N LEU A 51 -12.11 -14.71 3.60
CA LEU A 51 -12.03 -15.62 4.74
C LEU A 51 -10.70 -16.40 4.72
N THR A 52 -10.31 -16.97 3.57
CA THR A 52 -9.03 -17.69 3.46
C THR A 52 -7.84 -16.77 3.64
N ALA A 53 -7.87 -15.56 3.06
CA ALA A 53 -6.83 -14.56 3.29
C ALA A 53 -6.69 -14.22 4.78
N ARG A 54 -7.80 -13.97 5.49
CA ARG A 54 -7.78 -13.72 6.94
C ARG A 54 -7.23 -14.91 7.72
N HIS A 55 -7.62 -16.13 7.35
CA HIS A 55 -7.13 -17.35 7.98
C HIS A 55 -5.61 -17.49 7.80
N TYR A 56 -5.11 -17.32 6.57
CA TYR A 56 -3.69 -17.35 6.25
C TYR A 56 -2.91 -16.32 7.08
N LEU A 57 -3.36 -15.06 7.10
CA LEU A 57 -2.70 -14.00 7.87
C LEU A 57 -2.68 -14.31 9.37
N THR A 58 -3.78 -14.81 9.91
CA THR A 58 -3.85 -15.18 11.32
C THR A 58 -2.88 -16.31 11.64
N ALA A 59 -2.77 -17.33 10.78
CA ALA A 59 -1.82 -18.43 10.94
C ALA A 59 -0.36 -17.95 10.84
N ALA A 60 -0.05 -17.11 9.86
CA ALA A 60 1.28 -16.52 9.67
C ALA A 60 1.72 -15.68 10.88
N LEU A 61 0.85 -14.82 11.36
CA LEU A 61 1.12 -13.98 12.52
C LEU A 61 1.23 -14.81 13.80
N ARG A 62 0.42 -15.85 13.95
CA ARG A 62 0.51 -16.75 15.09
C ARG A 62 1.82 -17.54 15.10
N GLN A 63 2.28 -18.00 13.94
CA GLN A 63 3.55 -18.71 13.82
C GLN A 63 4.75 -17.81 14.17
N PHE A 64 4.71 -16.55 13.74
CA PHE A 64 5.85 -15.64 13.91
C PHE A 64 5.86 -14.88 15.25
N LEU A 65 4.70 -14.41 15.71
CA LEU A 65 4.53 -13.55 16.89
C LEU A 65 3.71 -14.20 18.03
N GLY A 66 3.27 -15.45 17.86
CA GLY A 66 2.43 -16.14 18.83
C GLY A 66 0.99 -15.62 18.90
N ASP A 67 0.30 -15.90 20.01
CA ASP A 67 -1.10 -15.50 20.20
C ASP A 67 -1.29 -13.96 20.17
N THR A 68 -0.26 -13.19 20.51
CA THR A 68 -0.27 -11.72 20.36
C THR A 68 -0.43 -11.32 18.90
N GLY A 69 0.32 -11.94 17.98
CA GLY A 69 0.16 -11.70 16.54
C GLY A 69 -1.19 -12.14 16.01
N ALA A 70 -1.73 -13.25 16.51
CA ALA A 70 -3.07 -13.70 16.14
C ALA A 70 -4.19 -12.72 16.55
N SER A 71 -3.94 -11.90 17.59
CA SER A 71 -4.87 -10.87 18.07
C SER A 71 -4.69 -9.50 17.41
N MET A 72 -3.76 -9.38 16.46
CA MET A 72 -3.49 -8.12 15.76
C MET A 72 -4.75 -7.60 15.05
N ALA A 73 -5.00 -6.29 15.18
CA ALA A 73 -6.18 -5.63 14.63
C ALA A 73 -6.04 -5.41 13.11
N ILE A 74 -6.26 -6.47 12.33
CA ILE A 74 -6.14 -6.43 10.87
C ILE A 74 -7.53 -6.23 10.25
N ASP A 75 -7.64 -5.22 9.40
CA ASP A 75 -8.81 -4.95 8.58
C ASP A 75 -8.53 -5.27 7.13
N MET A 76 -9.46 -5.97 6.48
CA MET A 76 -9.39 -6.29 5.06
C MET A 76 -10.12 -5.21 4.27
N LEU A 77 -9.40 -4.53 3.38
CA LEU A 77 -9.94 -3.40 2.61
C LEU A 77 -10.52 -3.88 1.29
N LEU A 78 -9.74 -4.66 0.54
CA LEU A 78 -10.13 -5.19 -0.76
C LEU A 78 -9.47 -6.55 -0.97
N VAL A 79 -10.21 -7.47 -1.57
CA VAL A 79 -9.69 -8.71 -2.10
C VAL A 79 -10.20 -8.83 -3.54
N LYS A 80 -9.28 -8.90 -4.50
CA LYS A 80 -9.61 -8.94 -5.93
C LYS A 80 -8.69 -9.91 -6.65
N GLY A 81 -9.26 -11.02 -7.12
CA GLY A 81 -8.49 -12.05 -7.82
C GLY A 81 -7.44 -12.66 -6.89
N ALA A 82 -6.16 -12.44 -7.17
CA ALA A 82 -5.03 -12.89 -6.36
C ALA A 82 -4.48 -11.80 -5.42
N GLU A 83 -5.00 -10.57 -5.48
CA GLU A 83 -4.48 -9.43 -4.74
C GLU A 83 -5.35 -9.12 -3.51
N CYS A 84 -4.70 -8.65 -2.45
CA CYS A 84 -5.33 -8.30 -1.18
C CYS A 84 -4.70 -7.05 -0.57
N TRP A 85 -5.56 -6.11 -0.15
CA TRP A 85 -5.16 -4.91 0.56
C TRP A 85 -5.65 -4.99 2.00
N VAL A 86 -4.72 -4.75 2.93
CA VAL A 86 -4.99 -4.80 4.36
C VAL A 86 -4.54 -3.52 5.05
N ARG A 87 -5.21 -3.22 6.16
CA ARG A 87 -4.88 -2.18 7.11
C ARG A 87 -4.44 -2.83 8.42
N VAL A 88 -3.37 -2.29 9.01
CA VAL A 88 -2.83 -2.70 10.31
C VAL A 88 -2.46 -1.47 11.16
N PRO A 89 -2.38 -1.58 12.50
CA PRO A 89 -1.80 -0.55 13.34
C PRO A 89 -0.38 -0.23 12.87
N ARG A 90 -0.02 1.05 12.88
CA ARG A 90 1.25 1.49 12.31
C ARG A 90 2.46 0.84 12.97
N GLU A 91 2.41 0.67 14.29
CA GLU A 91 3.43 0.00 15.08
C GLU A 91 3.63 -1.47 14.71
N ASP A 92 2.57 -2.13 14.21
CA ASP A 92 2.59 -3.55 13.91
C ASP A 92 3.04 -3.86 12.48
N LEU A 93 3.18 -2.85 11.61
CA LEU A 93 3.49 -3.05 10.19
C LEU A 93 4.76 -3.88 9.97
N ALA A 94 5.83 -3.59 10.72
CA ALA A 94 7.10 -4.30 10.58
C ALA A 94 6.97 -5.77 10.98
N GLY A 95 6.28 -6.05 12.10
CA GLY A 95 6.01 -7.42 12.55
C GLY A 95 5.10 -8.16 11.58
N PHE A 96 4.09 -7.48 11.05
CA PHE A 96 3.19 -8.00 10.04
C PHE A 96 3.92 -8.42 8.77
N ALA A 97 4.71 -7.51 8.18
CA ALA A 97 5.45 -7.80 6.94
C ALA A 97 6.46 -8.93 7.12
N ALA A 98 7.15 -8.98 8.27
CA ALA A 98 8.05 -10.07 8.61
C ALA A 98 7.33 -11.41 8.73
N ALA A 99 6.19 -11.45 9.43
CA ALA A 99 5.40 -12.66 9.61
C ALA A 99 4.87 -13.24 8.28
N VAL A 100 4.32 -12.39 7.42
CA VAL A 100 3.81 -12.81 6.10
C VAL A 100 4.95 -13.35 5.23
N THR A 101 6.11 -12.70 5.25
CA THR A 101 7.28 -13.10 4.46
C THR A 101 7.93 -14.38 4.97
N ALA A 102 7.93 -14.60 6.29
CA ALA A 102 8.53 -15.76 6.93
C ALA A 102 7.62 -16.99 6.95
N TYR A 103 6.34 -16.84 6.59
CA TYR A 103 5.39 -17.95 6.65
C TYR A 103 5.60 -18.89 5.46
N PRO A 104 5.81 -20.20 5.70
CA PRO A 104 6.16 -21.16 4.67
C PRO A 104 5.04 -21.40 3.65
N GLY A 105 3.80 -21.04 3.99
CA GLY A 105 2.62 -21.29 3.16
C GLY A 105 1.60 -22.18 3.86
N HIS A 106 0.40 -22.25 3.29
CA HIS A 106 -0.69 -23.08 3.79
C HIS A 106 -1.00 -24.18 2.77
N LYS A 107 -0.99 -25.45 3.21
CA LYS A 107 -1.33 -26.59 2.37
C LYS A 107 -2.84 -26.76 2.30
N VAL A 108 -3.42 -26.62 1.12
CA VAL A 108 -4.86 -26.82 0.90
C VAL A 108 -5.08 -28.22 0.32
N GLY A 109 -5.58 -29.16 1.14
CA GLY A 109 -5.96 -30.51 0.71
C GLY A 109 -4.88 -31.59 0.90
N GLY A 110 -5.31 -32.83 1.14
CA GLY A 110 -4.46 -33.98 1.49
C GLY A 110 -3.82 -34.74 0.32
N GLY A 111 -3.65 -34.10 -0.83
CA GLY A 111 -2.98 -34.64 -2.02
C GLY A 111 -1.89 -33.67 -2.52
N GLU A 112 -1.13 -34.06 -3.55
CA GLU A 112 0.04 -33.31 -4.07
C GLU A 112 -0.30 -31.85 -4.46
N GLU A 113 -0.08 -30.96 -3.47
CA GLU A 113 0.68 -29.71 -3.55
C GLU A 113 0.11 -28.54 -4.38
N GLU A 114 -1.05 -28.00 -3.98
CA GLU A 114 -1.25 -26.55 -4.06
C GLU A 114 -0.88 -25.89 -2.72
N GLU A 115 0.37 -25.42 -2.65
CA GLU A 115 0.83 -24.57 -1.55
C GLU A 115 0.37 -23.14 -1.82
N MET A 116 -0.50 -22.65 -0.93
CA MET A 116 -0.94 -21.27 -0.95
C MET A 116 0.12 -20.43 -0.24
N LEU A 117 0.79 -19.52 -0.97
CA LEU A 117 1.76 -18.60 -0.39
C LEU A 117 1.38 -17.15 -0.71
N MET A 118 1.38 -16.27 0.28
CA MET A 118 1.17 -14.84 0.06
C MET A 118 2.49 -14.08 0.15
N ARG A 119 2.70 -13.17 -0.80
CA ARG A 119 3.86 -12.28 -0.87
C ARG A 119 3.45 -10.85 -0.56
N VAL A 120 4.28 -10.12 0.17
CA VAL A 120 4.16 -8.67 0.30
C VAL A 120 4.64 -7.99 -0.98
N VAL A 121 3.73 -7.33 -1.69
CA VAL A 121 4.03 -6.53 -2.90
C VAL A 121 4.54 -5.15 -2.52
N GLY A 122 3.94 -4.55 -1.48
CA GLY A 122 4.35 -3.26 -0.96
C GLY A 122 3.66 -2.91 0.35
N CYS A 123 4.20 -1.92 1.07
CA CYS A 123 3.59 -1.40 2.28
C CYS A 123 3.89 0.10 2.45
N GLY A 124 3.04 0.79 3.22
CA GLY A 124 3.25 2.19 3.53
C GLY A 124 2.15 2.79 4.41
N ASP A 125 2.44 3.97 4.96
CA ASP A 125 1.54 4.71 5.86
C ASP A 125 0.35 5.35 5.13
N TRP A 126 0.39 5.43 3.80
CA TRP A 126 -0.61 6.10 2.97
C TRP A 126 -1.06 5.20 1.84
N LEU A 127 -2.33 4.80 1.85
CA LEU A 127 -2.90 3.91 0.82
C LEU A 127 -2.82 4.50 -0.58
N GLY A 128 -3.08 5.80 -0.75
CA GLY A 128 -2.98 6.47 -2.07
C GLY A 128 -1.55 6.46 -2.63
N ALA A 129 -0.53 6.50 -1.78
CA ALA A 129 0.86 6.37 -2.22
C ALA A 129 1.21 4.93 -2.61
N LEU A 130 0.57 3.93 -1.99
CA LEU A 130 0.78 2.50 -2.25
C LEU A 130 0.08 2.04 -3.54
N VAL A 131 -1.12 2.54 -3.81
CA VAL A 131 -1.97 2.13 -4.93
C VAL A 131 -1.68 2.96 -6.19
N GLY A 132 -1.22 4.20 -6.03
CA GLY A 132 -1.02 5.14 -7.13
C GLY A 132 -2.35 5.67 -7.71
N ARG A 133 -2.29 6.73 -8.53
CA ARG A 133 -3.49 7.40 -9.07
C ARG A 133 -4.36 6.52 -9.96
N GLU A 134 -3.80 5.46 -10.53
CA GLU A 134 -4.50 4.57 -11.46
C GLU A 134 -5.33 3.48 -10.74
N GLY A 135 -4.88 3.04 -9.55
CA GLY A 135 -5.58 2.00 -8.78
C GLY A 135 -6.56 2.54 -7.73
N GLU A 136 -6.59 3.85 -7.47
CA GLU A 136 -7.45 4.45 -6.43
C GLU A 136 -8.94 4.11 -6.62
N GLY A 137 -9.41 4.06 -7.88
CA GLY A 137 -10.78 3.71 -8.21
C GLY A 137 -11.13 2.24 -8.01
N GLU A 138 -10.14 1.34 -7.96
CA GLU A 138 -10.42 -0.09 -7.71
C GLU A 138 -10.60 -0.40 -6.23
N VAL A 139 -10.05 0.45 -5.35
CA VAL A 139 -10.11 0.28 -3.89
C VAL A 139 -11.32 0.96 -3.27
N TRP A 140 -11.77 2.10 -3.84
CA TRP A 140 -12.86 2.91 -3.28
C TRP A 140 -14.06 3.11 -4.23
N GLY A 141 -14.02 2.57 -5.44
CA GLY A 141 -15.05 2.75 -6.48
C GLY A 141 -16.26 1.85 -6.34
#